data_AF-A0A0D2SRV1-F1
#
_entry.id   AF-A0A0D2SRV1-F1
#
_cell.length_a   1.000
_cell.length_b   1.000
_cell.length_c   1.000
_cell.angle_alpha   90.00
_cell.angle_beta   90.00
_cell.angle_gamma   90.00
#
_symmetry.space_group_name_H-M   'P 1'
#
loop_
_entity.id
_entity.type
_entity.pdbx_description
1 polymer ?
#
loop_
_entity_poly.entity_id
_entity_poly.type
_entity_poly.pdbx_seq_one_letter_code
_entity_poly.pdbx_strand_id
1 'polypeptide(L)'
;VMALYVIGNLNAVLSLEHQKEIIRYIYNHQNEDGGWGLHIEGHSTMFGTALSYITLRLLGEGIEDDEEMAVSKGRKWILDHGGLVAIPSWGKFWVTVLGVYEWAGCNPMPPEFWLLPNLFPIHPGKMLCYCRLVYMPMSYLYGKRFVGPITSLIKQIRQELYNQPYHEINWNAARNTVAKEDLYYPHPPIQDLTWGLLYHVGEPLLTRWPFSMLRDKAMKVAIQHVHYEDENSRYLCIGCVEKVLCLIACWVEDPNSEAYKRHLARLPDYYWIAEDGLKMQTFGCQMWDAAFAIQAIMSSDLSEEYGPTLRKAHDFLKASQVRENPSGNFSAMYRHISKGSWTFSTQDHGWQVSDCTAEGLKCSLLFSQMPTNLVGEKLETGRFYDAVNVILSLQSNNGGFPAWEPQRAYGWLEQFNPTEFFEDTLIERE
;
A
#
# COMPACT_ATOMS: atom_id res chain seq x y z
N VAL A 1 -5.14 3.35 -11.73
CA VAL A 1 -5.97 4.15 -12.67
C VAL A 1 -6.36 5.51 -12.10
N MET A 2 -7.09 5.60 -10.98
CA MET A 2 -7.57 6.88 -10.42
C MET A 2 -6.48 7.94 -10.24
N ALA A 3 -5.33 7.55 -9.67
CA ALA A 3 -4.16 8.43 -9.51
C ALA A 3 -3.72 9.06 -10.83
N LEU A 4 -3.57 8.24 -11.88
CA LEU A 4 -3.14 8.68 -13.21
C LEU A 4 -4.18 9.58 -13.88
N TYR A 5 -5.47 9.36 -13.61
CA TYR A 5 -6.54 10.23 -14.06
C TYR A 5 -6.46 11.61 -13.38
N VAL A 6 -6.31 11.63 -12.05
CA VAL A 6 -6.21 12.86 -11.24
C VAL A 6 -5.05 13.75 -11.68
N ILE A 7 -3.89 13.16 -11.98
CA ILE A 7 -2.70 13.91 -12.42
C ILE A 7 -2.70 14.20 -13.94
N GLY A 8 -3.71 13.76 -14.68
CA GLY A 8 -3.85 14.01 -16.13
C GLY A 8 -2.94 13.18 -17.05
N ASN A 9 -2.33 12.09 -16.56
CA ASN A 9 -1.37 11.27 -17.32
C ASN A 9 -1.85 9.84 -17.62
N LEU A 10 -3.14 9.54 -17.46
CA LEU A 10 -3.70 8.21 -17.69
C LEU A 10 -3.28 7.61 -19.04
N ASN A 11 -3.54 8.31 -20.15
CA ASN A 11 -3.25 7.81 -21.50
C ASN A 11 -1.76 7.89 -21.88
N ALA A 12 -0.96 8.68 -21.15
CA ALA A 12 0.47 8.76 -21.37
C ALA A 12 1.21 7.56 -20.73
N VAL A 13 0.68 7.06 -19.60
CA VAL A 13 1.30 5.99 -18.81
C VAL A 13 0.68 4.63 -19.13
N LEU A 14 -0.64 4.56 -19.31
CA LEU A 14 -1.35 3.34 -19.70
C LEU A 14 -1.65 3.41 -21.20
N SER A 15 -0.91 2.63 -21.98
CA SER A 15 -1.21 2.41 -23.40
C SER A 15 -2.61 1.81 -23.57
N LEU A 16 -3.15 1.89 -24.78
CA LEU A 16 -4.45 1.29 -25.08
C LEU A 16 -4.50 -0.20 -24.72
N GLU A 17 -3.40 -0.94 -24.94
CA GLU A 17 -3.34 -2.37 -24.61
C GLU A 17 -3.27 -2.61 -23.09
N HIS A 18 -2.58 -1.76 -22.33
CA HIS A 18 -2.67 -1.80 -20.87
C HIS A 18 -4.11 -1.58 -20.39
N GLN A 19 -4.80 -0.60 -20.96
CA GLN A 19 -6.19 -0.28 -20.56
C GLN A 19 -7.13 -1.45 -20.87
N LYS A 20 -7.04 -2.06 -22.06
CA LYS A 20 -7.83 -3.25 -22.42
C LYS A 20 -7.59 -4.41 -21.47
N GLU A 21 -6.34 -4.71 -21.14
CA GLU A 21 -6.02 -5.84 -20.26
C GLU A 21 -6.43 -5.56 -18.79
N ILE A 22 -6.44 -4.29 -18.34
CA ILE A 22 -7.02 -3.92 -17.03
C ILE A 22 -8.54 -4.11 -17.04
N ILE A 23 -9.23 -3.67 -18.09
CA ILE A 23 -10.68 -3.85 -18.25
C ILE A 23 -11.01 -5.35 -18.24
N ARG A 24 -10.26 -6.15 -19.01
CA ARG A 24 -10.40 -7.61 -19.05
C ARG A 24 -10.23 -8.24 -17.66
N TYR A 25 -9.22 -7.82 -16.90
CA TYR A 25 -9.02 -8.28 -15.53
C TYR A 25 -10.23 -7.98 -14.64
N ILE A 26 -10.75 -6.75 -14.67
CA ILE A 26 -11.90 -6.39 -13.86
C ILE A 26 -13.13 -7.23 -14.27
N TYR A 27 -13.39 -7.40 -15.57
CA TYR A 27 -14.53 -8.21 -16.03
C TYR A 27 -14.43 -9.69 -15.66
N ASN A 28 -13.24 -10.29 -15.70
CA ASN A 28 -13.06 -11.69 -15.34
C ASN A 28 -13.30 -11.98 -13.85
N HIS A 29 -13.22 -10.97 -12.99
CA HIS A 29 -13.36 -11.10 -11.54
C HIS A 29 -14.63 -10.45 -10.99
N GLN A 30 -15.62 -10.18 -11.85
CA GLN A 30 -16.95 -9.78 -11.37
C GLN A 30 -17.68 -11.00 -10.80
N ASN A 31 -18.24 -10.86 -9.60
CA ASN A 31 -19.03 -11.91 -8.97
C ASN A 31 -20.40 -12.06 -9.65
N GLU A 32 -21.05 -13.21 -9.43
CA GLU A 32 -22.38 -13.51 -10.00
C GLU A 32 -23.45 -12.49 -9.60
N ASP A 33 -23.32 -11.86 -8.43
CA ASP A 33 -24.23 -10.82 -7.93
C ASP A 33 -24.00 -9.44 -8.57
N GLY A 34 -22.99 -9.32 -9.46
CA GLY A 34 -22.64 -8.09 -10.14
C GLY A 34 -21.60 -7.22 -9.44
N GLY A 35 -21.18 -7.57 -8.22
CA GLY A 35 -20.18 -6.81 -7.47
C GLY A 35 -18.74 -7.33 -7.65
N TRP A 36 -17.82 -6.73 -6.90
CA TRP A 36 -16.43 -7.16 -6.77
C TRP A 36 -16.02 -7.20 -5.30
N GLY A 37 -15.21 -8.19 -4.95
CA GLY A 37 -14.69 -8.35 -3.59
C GLY A 37 -13.43 -7.54 -3.27
N LEU A 38 -12.99 -7.62 -2.02
CA LEU A 38 -11.70 -7.09 -1.56
C LEU A 38 -10.51 -7.81 -2.24
N HIS A 39 -10.70 -9.10 -2.55
CA HIS A 39 -9.79 -9.95 -3.30
C HIS A 39 -10.60 -10.88 -4.21
N ILE A 40 -9.94 -11.56 -5.15
CA ILE A 40 -10.58 -12.35 -6.23
C ILE A 40 -11.44 -13.53 -5.75
N GLU A 41 -11.21 -14.02 -4.53
CA GLU A 41 -11.99 -15.11 -3.91
C GLU A 41 -13.06 -14.58 -2.93
N GLY A 42 -13.14 -13.26 -2.76
CA GLY A 42 -14.01 -12.62 -1.77
C GLY A 42 -15.42 -12.36 -2.31
N HIS A 43 -16.40 -12.34 -1.41
CA HIS A 43 -17.74 -11.84 -1.71
C HIS A 43 -17.69 -10.36 -2.09
N SER A 44 -18.72 -9.88 -2.79
CA SER A 44 -18.81 -8.49 -3.22
C SER A 44 -18.85 -7.52 -2.03
N THR A 45 -18.09 -6.44 -2.14
CA THR A 45 -17.95 -5.41 -1.10
C THR A 45 -18.17 -4.03 -1.69
N MET A 46 -18.52 -3.03 -0.87
CA MET A 46 -18.63 -1.65 -1.35
C MET A 46 -17.27 -1.12 -1.79
N PHE A 47 -16.19 -1.48 -1.09
CA PHE A 47 -14.83 -1.10 -1.47
C PHE A 47 -14.44 -1.67 -2.84
N GLY A 48 -14.53 -2.99 -3.03
CA GLY A 48 -14.18 -3.65 -4.29
C GLY A 48 -15.07 -3.18 -5.43
N THR A 49 -16.40 -3.20 -5.25
CA THR A 49 -17.36 -2.87 -6.31
C THR A 49 -17.25 -1.42 -6.75
N ALA A 50 -17.18 -0.46 -5.82
CA ALA A 50 -17.09 0.95 -6.17
C ALA A 50 -15.78 1.29 -6.88
N LEU A 51 -14.64 0.76 -6.41
CA LEU A 51 -13.35 1.05 -7.03
C LEU A 51 -13.20 0.40 -8.41
N SER A 52 -13.71 -0.83 -8.59
CA SER A 52 -13.78 -1.50 -9.89
C SER A 52 -14.68 -0.74 -10.86
N TYR A 53 -15.89 -0.36 -10.44
CA TYR A 53 -16.82 0.44 -11.24
C TYR A 53 -16.18 1.77 -11.69
N ILE A 54 -15.65 2.54 -10.74
CA ILE A 54 -15.01 3.83 -11.05
C ILE A 54 -13.83 3.61 -12.01
N THR A 55 -13.04 2.55 -11.80
CA THR A 55 -11.93 2.23 -12.70
C THR A 55 -12.39 1.98 -14.13
N LEU A 56 -13.44 1.17 -14.33
CA LEU A 56 -14.03 0.93 -15.66
C LEU A 56 -14.51 2.25 -16.30
N ARG A 57 -15.23 3.09 -15.55
CA ARG A 57 -15.69 4.40 -16.03
C ARG A 57 -14.53 5.32 -16.45
N LEU A 58 -13.45 5.35 -15.67
CA LEU A 58 -12.25 6.16 -15.97
C LEU A 58 -11.46 5.62 -17.18
N LEU A 59 -11.56 4.33 -17.49
CA LEU A 59 -10.97 3.70 -18.67
C LEU A 59 -11.86 3.78 -19.92
N GLY A 60 -13.03 4.41 -19.82
CA GLY A 60 -13.91 4.73 -20.94
C GLY A 60 -15.10 3.81 -21.12
N GLU A 61 -15.29 2.81 -20.25
CA GLU A 61 -16.48 1.94 -20.30
C GLU A 61 -17.72 2.75 -19.95
N GLY A 62 -18.72 2.75 -20.85
CA GLY A 62 -19.96 3.50 -20.75
C GLY A 62 -20.94 2.93 -19.71
N ILE A 63 -21.97 3.71 -19.37
CA ILE A 63 -23.21 3.11 -18.85
C ILE A 63 -23.93 2.60 -20.09
N GLU A 64 -24.02 1.29 -20.22
CA GLU A 64 -24.74 0.67 -21.33
C GLU A 64 -26.23 0.59 -20.98
N ASP A 65 -27.08 0.62 -22.00
CA ASP A 65 -28.54 0.50 -21.82
C ASP A 65 -28.96 -0.92 -21.39
N ASP A 66 -28.05 -1.90 -21.50
CA ASP A 66 -28.30 -3.28 -21.09
C ASP A 66 -28.00 -3.46 -19.59
N GLU A 67 -29.02 -3.85 -18.83
CA GLU A 67 -28.95 -4.12 -17.40
C GLU A 67 -28.11 -5.36 -17.08
N GLU A 68 -27.91 -6.26 -18.04
CA GLU A 68 -27.13 -7.50 -17.86
C GLU A 68 -25.61 -7.29 -17.94
N MET A 69 -25.18 -6.11 -18.40
CA MET A 69 -23.77 -5.79 -18.60
C MET A 69 -23.06 -5.44 -17.29
N ALA A 70 -21.75 -5.71 -17.24
CA ALA A 70 -20.96 -5.67 -16.01
C ALA A 70 -21.01 -4.32 -15.29
N VAL A 71 -20.90 -3.20 -16.02
CA VAL A 71 -20.98 -1.85 -15.46
C VAL A 71 -22.36 -1.58 -14.83
N SER A 72 -23.44 -1.97 -15.52
CA SER A 72 -24.82 -1.81 -15.05
C SER A 72 -25.09 -2.61 -13.78
N LYS A 73 -24.64 -3.88 -13.75
CA LYS A 73 -24.72 -4.76 -12.57
C LYS A 73 -23.94 -4.20 -11.38
N GLY A 74 -22.71 -3.73 -11.60
CA GLY A 74 -21.90 -3.10 -10.56
C GLY A 74 -22.55 -1.86 -9.96
N ARG A 75 -23.11 -1.00 -10.81
CA ARG A 75 -23.85 0.19 -10.36
C ARG A 75 -25.07 -0.20 -9.53
N LYS A 76 -25.87 -1.15 -10.02
CA LYS A 76 -27.04 -1.65 -9.31
C LYS A 76 -26.65 -2.19 -7.94
N TRP A 77 -25.60 -3.01 -7.87
CA TRP A 77 -25.07 -3.54 -6.63
C TRP A 77 -24.71 -2.41 -5.65
N ILE A 78 -23.97 -1.38 -6.09
CA ILE A 78 -23.61 -0.23 -5.24
C ILE A 78 -24.86 0.46 -4.67
N LEU A 79 -25.87 0.72 -5.50
CA LEU A 79 -27.09 1.41 -5.07
C LEU A 79 -27.95 0.55 -4.13
N ASP A 80 -28.02 -0.77 -4.36
CA ASP A 80 -28.78 -1.70 -3.51
C ASP A 80 -28.13 -1.87 -2.12
N HIS A 81 -26.82 -1.57 -1.99
CA HIS A 81 -26.06 -1.69 -0.74
C HIS A 81 -25.78 -0.33 -0.05
N GLY A 82 -26.59 0.68 -0.34
CA GLY A 82 -26.58 1.98 0.36
C GLY A 82 -25.75 3.07 -0.31
N GLY A 83 -25.21 2.80 -1.51
CA GLY A 83 -24.49 3.76 -2.32
C GLY A 83 -23.09 4.07 -1.79
N LEU A 84 -22.36 4.91 -2.55
CA LEU A 84 -20.95 5.21 -2.28
C LEU A 84 -20.70 5.88 -0.92
N VAL A 85 -21.74 6.44 -0.27
CA VAL A 85 -21.66 6.98 1.11
C VAL A 85 -21.09 5.95 2.08
N ALA A 86 -21.40 4.66 1.87
CA ALA A 86 -21.05 3.55 2.74
C ALA A 86 -19.69 2.89 2.44
N ILE A 87 -18.89 3.43 1.52
CA ILE A 87 -17.56 2.88 1.24
C ILE A 87 -16.64 3.00 2.48
N PRO A 88 -15.76 2.02 2.80
CA PRO A 88 -14.84 2.08 3.94
C PRO A 88 -13.84 3.25 3.90
N SER A 89 -13.16 3.54 5.01
CA SER A 89 -12.28 4.72 5.19
C SER A 89 -11.25 4.92 4.06
N TRP A 90 -10.53 3.88 3.65
CA TRP A 90 -9.57 3.95 2.55
C TRP A 90 -10.24 4.25 1.22
N GLY A 91 -11.44 3.71 1.01
CA GLY A 91 -12.24 4.02 -0.15
C GLY A 91 -12.69 5.47 -0.14
N LYS A 92 -13.19 5.98 0.99
CA LYS A 92 -13.57 7.40 1.17
C LYS A 92 -12.40 8.32 0.81
N PHE A 93 -11.19 7.99 1.27
CA PHE A 93 -9.98 8.71 0.90
C PHE A 93 -9.79 8.77 -0.62
N TRP A 94 -9.77 7.60 -1.29
CA TRP A 94 -9.53 7.53 -2.74
C TRP A 94 -10.59 8.26 -3.55
N VAL A 95 -11.86 8.06 -3.22
CA VAL A 95 -12.98 8.70 -3.92
C VAL A 95 -13.09 10.19 -3.62
N THR A 96 -12.59 10.64 -2.47
CA THR A 96 -12.44 12.08 -2.15
C THR A 96 -11.32 12.71 -2.94
N VAL A 97 -10.15 12.07 -3.01
CA VAL A 97 -9.02 12.54 -3.84
C VAL A 97 -9.40 12.60 -5.31
N LEU A 98 -10.19 11.65 -5.81
CA LEU A 98 -10.74 11.68 -7.17
C LEU A 98 -11.75 12.82 -7.38
N GLY A 99 -12.41 13.25 -6.30
CA GLY A 99 -13.44 14.30 -6.34
C GLY A 99 -14.86 13.79 -6.54
N VAL A 100 -15.15 12.52 -6.22
CA VAL A 100 -16.53 12.00 -6.22
C VAL A 100 -17.09 11.82 -4.80
N TYR A 101 -16.40 12.29 -3.76
CA TYR A 101 -16.78 12.26 -2.34
C TYR A 101 -16.21 13.52 -1.64
N GLU A 102 -16.80 13.96 -0.52
CA GLU A 102 -16.33 15.16 0.20
C GLU A 102 -15.46 14.82 1.41
N TRP A 103 -14.39 15.59 1.65
CA TRP A 103 -13.51 15.43 2.83
C TRP A 103 -14.27 15.50 4.17
N ALA A 104 -15.41 16.20 4.20
CA ALA A 104 -16.28 16.30 5.37
C ALA A 104 -16.88 14.94 5.79
N GLY A 105 -16.92 13.96 4.88
CA GLY A 105 -17.36 12.59 5.16
C GLY A 105 -16.24 11.60 5.42
N CYS A 106 -15.00 12.07 5.56
CA CYS A 106 -13.89 11.25 6.04
C CYS A 106 -13.65 11.48 7.54
N ASN A 107 -13.29 10.43 8.27
CA ASN A 107 -12.69 10.62 9.59
C ASN A 107 -11.32 11.32 9.47
N PRO A 108 -10.90 12.13 10.47
CA PRO A 108 -9.68 12.92 10.34
C PRO A 108 -8.39 12.09 10.22
N MET A 109 -7.51 12.52 9.31
CA MET A 109 -6.14 12.00 9.14
C MET A 109 -5.13 13.14 9.37
N PRO A 110 -5.03 13.66 10.62
CA PRO A 110 -4.29 14.89 10.90
C PRO A 110 -2.78 14.69 10.70
N PRO A 111 -2.12 15.50 9.85
CA PRO A 111 -0.66 15.42 9.70
C PRO A 111 0.08 15.73 11.01
N GLU A 112 -0.53 16.47 11.94
CA GLU A 112 0.07 16.80 13.24
C GLU A 112 0.48 15.58 14.07
N PHE A 113 -0.07 14.41 13.75
CA PHE A 113 0.35 13.12 14.29
C PHE A 113 1.86 12.85 14.14
N TRP A 114 2.49 13.33 13.06
CA TRP A 114 3.93 13.21 12.78
C TRP A 114 4.81 14.13 13.65
N LEU A 115 4.22 15.07 14.39
CA LEU A 115 4.93 15.97 15.30
C LEU A 115 4.94 15.47 16.75
N LEU A 116 4.25 14.36 17.04
CA LEU A 116 4.24 13.79 18.37
C LEU A 116 5.67 13.45 18.82
N PRO A 117 6.06 13.72 20.07
CA PRO A 117 7.31 13.22 20.62
C PRO A 117 7.36 11.68 20.70
N ASN A 118 8.53 11.08 20.50
CA ASN A 118 8.70 9.61 20.57
C ASN A 118 8.36 9.01 21.96
N LEU A 119 8.23 9.82 23.01
CA LEU A 119 7.77 9.36 24.32
C LEU A 119 6.31 8.89 24.30
N PHE A 120 5.48 9.43 23.41
CA PHE A 120 4.06 9.06 23.33
C PHE A 120 3.90 7.62 22.84
N PRO A 121 3.00 6.81 23.43
CA PRO A 121 2.84 5.41 23.05
C PRO A 121 2.21 5.24 21.66
N ILE A 122 1.46 6.23 21.19
CA ILE A 122 0.82 6.28 19.86
C ILE A 122 1.73 6.89 18.78
N HIS A 123 3.01 7.12 19.07
CA HIS A 123 3.91 7.77 18.12
C HIS A 123 4.02 6.96 16.81
N PRO A 124 3.90 7.59 15.62
CA PRO A 124 3.86 6.86 14.35
C PRO A 124 5.08 5.98 14.08
N GLY A 125 6.27 6.38 14.54
CA GLY A 125 7.49 5.58 14.41
C GLY A 125 7.51 4.27 15.22
N LYS A 126 6.47 4.02 16.03
CA LYS A 126 6.26 2.77 16.76
C LYS A 126 5.23 1.85 16.10
N MET A 127 4.46 2.37 15.16
CA MET A 127 3.43 1.63 14.43
C MET A 127 4.07 0.72 13.38
N LEU A 128 3.32 -0.32 13.01
CA LEU A 128 3.64 -1.19 11.87
C LEU A 128 4.04 -0.35 10.66
N CYS A 129 5.13 -0.74 10.00
CA CYS A 129 5.71 -0.01 8.88
C CYS A 129 4.70 0.23 7.74
N TYR A 130 3.93 -0.77 7.36
CA TYR A 130 2.87 -0.62 6.35
C TYR A 130 1.86 0.45 6.72
N CYS A 131 1.34 0.42 7.95
CA CYS A 131 0.32 1.36 8.37
C CYS A 131 0.86 2.79 8.37
N ARG A 132 2.01 3.05 9.02
CA ARG A 132 2.56 4.40 9.04
C ARG A 132 2.87 4.91 7.63
N LEU A 133 3.41 4.07 6.74
CA LEU A 133 3.81 4.48 5.40
C LEU A 133 2.61 4.74 4.49
N VAL A 134 1.49 4.05 4.67
CA VAL A 134 0.24 4.37 3.97
C VAL A 134 -0.39 5.67 4.49
N TYR A 135 -0.50 5.81 5.82
CA TYR A 135 -1.17 6.99 6.40
C TYR A 135 -0.36 8.28 6.27
N MET A 136 0.94 8.20 6.01
CA MET A 136 1.82 9.35 5.83
C MET A 136 1.44 10.23 4.62
N PRO A 137 1.48 9.74 3.36
CA PRO A 137 1.00 10.51 2.21
C PRO A 137 -0.51 10.78 2.29
N MET A 138 -1.33 9.89 2.86
CA MET A 138 -2.75 10.17 3.09
C MET A 138 -2.96 11.41 3.97
N SER A 139 -2.23 11.53 5.08
CA SER A 139 -2.31 12.68 5.99
C SER A 139 -1.83 13.98 5.36
N TYR A 140 -0.80 13.91 4.48
CA TYR A 140 -0.34 15.06 3.71
C TYR A 140 -1.45 15.55 2.76
N LEU A 141 -2.06 14.64 2.00
CA LEU A 141 -3.14 14.96 1.06
C LEU A 141 -4.41 15.44 1.79
N TYR A 142 -4.72 14.86 2.95
CA TYR A 142 -5.80 15.31 3.84
C TYR A 142 -5.54 16.72 4.37
N GLY A 143 -4.33 16.99 4.87
CA GLY A 143 -3.92 18.31 5.36
C GLY A 143 -4.00 19.39 4.29
N LYS A 144 -3.66 19.05 3.04
CA LYS A 144 -3.82 19.90 1.85
C LYS A 144 -5.27 20.03 1.38
N ARG A 145 -6.18 19.18 1.85
CA ARG A 145 -7.55 19.03 1.33
C ARG A 145 -7.55 18.82 -0.18
N PHE A 146 -6.59 18.04 -0.67
CA PHE A 146 -6.41 17.86 -2.11
C PHE A 146 -7.61 17.13 -2.74
N VAL A 147 -8.05 17.63 -3.89
CA VAL A 147 -9.09 17.02 -4.73
C VAL A 147 -8.65 17.20 -6.18
N GLY A 148 -8.78 16.14 -6.98
CA GLY A 148 -8.47 16.16 -8.40
C GLY A 148 -9.44 17.02 -9.23
N PRO A 149 -9.19 17.18 -10.54
CA PRO A 149 -10.05 17.97 -11.42
C PRO A 149 -11.48 17.44 -11.50
N ILE A 150 -12.48 18.31 -11.29
CA ILE A 150 -13.91 17.97 -11.42
C ILE A 150 -14.35 18.03 -12.89
N THR A 151 -14.06 16.96 -13.63
CA THR A 151 -14.42 16.82 -15.05
C THR A 151 -15.91 16.50 -15.24
N SER A 152 -16.38 16.47 -16.50
CA SER A 152 -17.73 16.00 -16.84
C SER A 152 -17.97 14.57 -16.37
N LEU A 153 -17.00 13.68 -16.53
CA LEU A 153 -17.09 12.29 -16.07
C LEU A 153 -17.21 12.20 -14.54
N ILE A 154 -16.42 12.97 -13.79
CA ILE A 154 -16.54 13.03 -12.32
C ILE A 154 -17.94 13.49 -11.90
N LYS A 155 -18.52 14.47 -12.59
CA LYS A 155 -19.91 14.91 -12.32
C LYS A 155 -20.95 13.81 -12.64
N GLN A 156 -20.73 13.01 -13.69
CA GLN A 156 -21.57 11.86 -14.00
C GLN A 156 -21.48 10.79 -12.91
N ILE A 157 -20.27 10.42 -12.49
CA ILE A 157 -20.06 9.43 -11.42
C ILE A 157 -20.75 9.86 -10.11
N ARG A 158 -20.73 11.17 -9.78
CA ARG A 158 -21.48 11.72 -8.63
C ARG A 158 -23.00 11.56 -8.73
N GLN A 159 -23.56 11.41 -9.92
CA GLN A 159 -24.99 11.12 -10.15
C GLN A 159 -25.24 9.61 -10.23
N GLU A 160 -24.24 8.83 -10.62
CA GLU A 160 -24.34 7.38 -10.81
C GLU A 160 -24.41 6.61 -9.49
N LEU A 161 -23.61 7.00 -8.49
CA LEU A 161 -23.24 6.13 -7.36
C LEU A 161 -23.93 6.44 -6.02
N TYR A 162 -24.96 7.27 -6.01
CA TYR A 162 -25.62 7.72 -4.78
C TYR A 162 -27.14 7.54 -4.85
N ASN A 163 -27.76 7.08 -3.75
CA ASN A 163 -29.21 6.90 -3.64
C ASN A 163 -29.98 8.22 -3.48
N GLN A 164 -29.28 9.34 -3.29
CA GLN A 164 -29.85 10.67 -3.14
C GLN A 164 -29.00 11.69 -3.91
N PRO A 165 -29.54 12.88 -4.24
CA PRO A 165 -28.78 13.92 -4.90
C PRO A 165 -27.50 14.27 -4.15
N TYR A 166 -26.37 14.34 -4.87
CA TYR A 166 -25.03 14.52 -4.29
C TYR A 166 -24.93 15.71 -3.32
N HIS A 167 -25.62 16.81 -3.63
CA HIS A 167 -25.59 18.06 -2.85
C HIS A 167 -26.44 18.01 -1.57
N GLU A 168 -27.29 16.99 -1.42
CA GLU A 168 -28.14 16.79 -0.23
C GLU A 168 -27.51 15.81 0.77
N ILE A 169 -26.36 15.22 0.44
CA ILE A 169 -25.67 14.23 1.29
C ILE A 169 -25.19 14.89 2.58
N ASN A 170 -25.57 14.31 3.71
CA ASN A 170 -25.01 14.65 5.01
C ASN A 170 -23.65 13.98 5.19
N TRP A 171 -22.61 14.65 4.69
CA TRP A 171 -21.24 14.13 4.76
C TRP A 171 -20.77 13.88 6.19
N ASN A 172 -21.16 14.69 7.17
CA ASN A 172 -20.75 14.44 8.56
C ASN A 172 -21.28 13.10 9.09
N ALA A 173 -22.52 12.71 8.73
CA ALA A 173 -23.07 11.40 9.07
C ALA A 173 -22.35 10.26 8.34
N ALA A 174 -21.94 10.50 7.09
CA ALA A 174 -21.23 9.54 6.26
C ALA A 174 -19.90 9.08 6.84
N ARG A 175 -19.27 9.84 7.75
CA ARG A 175 -17.96 9.50 8.37
C ARG A 175 -17.92 8.11 8.98
N ASN A 176 -18.98 7.73 9.69
CA ASN A 176 -19.08 6.43 10.36
C ASN A 176 -20.04 5.48 9.62
N THR A 177 -20.51 5.85 8.43
CA THR A 177 -21.27 4.94 7.56
C THR A 177 -20.31 4.04 6.80
N VAL A 178 -20.43 2.74 7.01
CA VAL A 178 -19.67 1.69 6.33
C VAL A 178 -20.64 0.56 6.00
N ALA A 179 -20.56 0.02 4.79
CA ALA A 179 -21.38 -1.10 4.35
C ALA A 179 -21.08 -2.34 5.21
N LYS A 180 -22.11 -3.15 5.48
CA LYS A 180 -21.97 -4.33 6.36
C LYS A 180 -21.04 -5.38 5.76
N GLU A 181 -20.99 -5.46 4.43
CA GLU A 181 -20.15 -6.39 3.65
C GLU A 181 -18.66 -6.13 3.85
N ASP A 182 -18.29 -4.89 4.16
CA ASP A 182 -16.91 -4.44 4.35
C ASP A 182 -16.49 -4.43 5.83
N LEU A 183 -17.43 -4.53 6.77
CA LEU A 183 -17.18 -4.32 8.20
C LEU A 183 -16.66 -5.60 8.87
N TYR A 184 -15.43 -5.98 8.56
CA TYR A 184 -14.72 -7.10 9.17
C TYR A 184 -14.24 -6.77 10.59
N TYR A 185 -13.69 -5.56 10.77
CA TYR A 185 -13.14 -5.06 12.03
C TYR A 185 -13.94 -3.83 12.51
N PRO A 186 -15.07 -4.03 13.23
CA PRO A 186 -15.94 -2.94 13.62
C PRO A 186 -15.29 -2.01 14.66
N HIS A 187 -15.53 -0.71 14.52
CA HIS A 187 -15.00 0.28 15.45
C HIS A 187 -15.55 0.09 16.86
N PRO A 188 -14.71 -0.02 17.90
CA PRO A 188 -15.18 0.06 19.27
C PRO A 188 -15.67 1.49 19.57
N PRO A 189 -16.63 1.69 20.49
CA PRO A 189 -17.19 3.01 20.79
C PRO A 189 -16.15 4.09 21.19
N ILE A 190 -15.04 3.67 21.79
CA ILE A 190 -13.93 4.56 22.16
C ILE A 190 -13.25 5.18 20.93
N GLN A 191 -13.18 4.42 19.84
CA GLN A 191 -12.61 4.87 18.58
C GLN A 191 -13.53 5.92 17.94
N ASP A 192 -14.83 5.66 17.86
CA ASP A 192 -15.82 6.62 17.35
C ASP A 192 -15.84 7.92 18.14
N LEU A 193 -15.74 7.84 19.47
CA LEU A 193 -15.59 9.01 20.34
C LEU A 193 -14.33 9.81 19.99
N THR A 194 -13.21 9.11 19.79
CA THR A 194 -11.92 9.72 19.44
C THR A 194 -12.00 10.44 18.08
N TRP A 195 -12.56 9.79 17.06
CA TRP A 195 -12.79 10.41 15.75
C TRP A 195 -13.77 11.59 15.82
N GLY A 196 -14.81 11.48 16.64
CA GLY A 196 -15.75 12.57 16.91
C GLY A 196 -15.06 13.79 17.51
N LEU A 197 -14.22 13.59 18.53
CA LEU A 197 -13.44 14.67 19.17
C LEU A 197 -12.43 15.30 18.20
N LEU A 198 -11.69 14.47 17.46
CA LEU A 198 -10.75 14.96 16.46
C LEU A 198 -11.44 15.78 15.37
N TYR A 199 -12.63 15.37 14.93
CA TYR A 199 -13.35 16.08 13.87
C TYR A 199 -14.04 17.35 14.36
N HIS A 200 -14.76 17.30 15.49
CA HIS A 200 -15.55 18.44 15.96
C HIS A 200 -14.75 19.46 16.75
N VAL A 201 -13.61 19.05 17.33
CA VAL A 201 -12.77 19.92 18.16
C VAL A 201 -11.39 20.09 17.54
N GLY A 202 -10.70 18.98 17.24
CA GLY A 202 -9.34 19.00 16.70
C GLY A 202 -9.21 19.76 15.38
N GLU A 203 -9.97 19.37 14.36
CA GLU A 203 -9.92 19.98 13.02
C GLU A 203 -10.26 21.48 13.01
N PRO A 204 -11.35 21.96 13.64
CA PRO A 204 -11.63 23.39 13.73
C PRO A 204 -10.56 24.20 14.47
N LEU A 205 -9.86 23.60 15.43
CA LEU A 205 -8.74 24.25 16.11
C LEU A 205 -7.51 24.31 15.21
N LEU A 206 -7.11 23.18 14.63
CA LEU A 206 -5.91 23.04 13.80
C LEU A 206 -5.98 23.80 12.46
N THR A 207 -7.17 24.15 11.99
CA THR A 207 -7.36 24.99 10.80
C THR A 207 -7.31 26.50 11.09
N ARG A 208 -7.25 26.91 12.37
CA ARG A 208 -7.25 28.32 12.77
C ARG A 208 -5.87 28.76 13.26
N TRP A 209 -5.53 30.01 12.99
CA TRP A 209 -4.31 30.62 13.53
C TRP A 209 -4.39 30.70 15.06
N PRO A 210 -3.31 30.38 15.81
CA PRO A 210 -1.97 30.04 15.36
C PRO A 210 -1.72 28.54 15.10
N PHE A 211 -2.68 27.66 15.42
CA PHE A 211 -2.51 26.21 15.30
C PHE A 211 -2.36 25.72 13.86
N SER A 212 -2.86 26.46 12.87
CA SER A 212 -2.58 26.19 11.45
C SER A 212 -1.08 26.18 11.11
N MET A 213 -0.24 26.86 11.89
CA MET A 213 1.22 26.77 11.74
C MET A 213 1.77 25.38 12.09
N LEU A 214 1.11 24.67 13.03
CA LEU A 214 1.45 23.28 13.33
C LEU A 214 1.12 22.38 12.15
N ARG A 215 -0.03 22.60 11.49
CA ARG A 215 -0.41 21.88 10.27
C ARG A 215 0.62 22.04 9.17
N ASP A 216 1.05 23.27 8.89
CA ASP A 216 2.08 23.53 7.88
C ASP A 216 3.41 22.85 8.21
N LYS A 217 3.82 22.90 9.48
CA LYS A 217 5.02 22.18 9.94
C LYS A 217 4.86 20.67 9.78
N ALA A 218 3.70 20.13 10.14
CA ALA A 218 3.42 18.72 10.09
C ALA A 218 3.37 18.18 8.66
N MET A 219 2.76 18.92 7.73
CA MET A 219 2.78 18.57 6.31
C MET A 219 4.20 18.55 5.74
N LYS A 220 5.07 19.49 6.16
CA LYS A 220 6.49 19.48 5.77
C LYS A 220 7.22 18.23 6.29
N VAL A 221 6.94 17.81 7.53
CA VAL A 221 7.51 16.57 8.08
C VAL A 221 7.00 15.34 7.33
N ALA A 222 5.70 15.29 7.03
CA ALA A 222 5.10 14.18 6.29
C ALA A 222 5.73 14.01 4.89
N ILE A 223 5.80 15.10 4.11
CA ILE A 223 6.37 15.03 2.76
C ILE A 223 7.90 14.75 2.77
N GLN A 224 8.62 15.22 3.80
CA GLN A 224 10.03 14.87 3.99
C GLN A 224 10.24 13.37 4.23
N HIS A 225 9.35 12.72 4.98
CA HIS A 225 9.42 11.27 5.16
C HIS A 225 9.03 10.52 3.87
N VAL A 226 8.06 11.02 3.10
CA VAL A 226 7.74 10.46 1.77
C VAL A 226 9.00 10.48 0.88
N HIS A 227 9.66 11.63 0.72
CA HIS A 227 10.90 11.71 -0.09
C HIS A 227 11.99 10.80 0.41
N TYR A 228 12.14 10.66 1.73
CA TYR A 228 13.12 9.76 2.31
C TYR A 228 12.86 8.30 1.93
N GLU A 229 11.61 7.85 2.04
CA GLU A 229 11.23 6.48 1.68
C GLU A 229 11.32 6.23 0.17
N ASP A 230 10.96 7.24 -0.63
CA ASP A 230 11.11 7.21 -2.08
C ASP A 230 12.58 7.02 -2.48
N GLU A 231 13.51 7.79 -1.92
CA GLU A 231 14.93 7.66 -2.22
C GLU A 231 15.50 6.30 -1.77
N ASN A 232 15.13 5.84 -0.57
CA ASN A 232 15.67 4.60 0.01
C ASN A 232 15.10 3.33 -0.61
N SER A 233 13.93 3.40 -1.24
CA SER A 233 13.31 2.31 -2.00
C SER A 233 13.51 2.45 -3.51
N ARG A 234 14.28 3.45 -3.96
CA ARG A 234 14.46 3.77 -5.39
C ARG A 234 13.11 3.97 -6.11
N TYR A 235 12.19 4.62 -5.41
CA TYR A 235 10.82 4.91 -5.78
C TYR A 235 9.98 3.65 -5.98
N LEU A 236 10.38 2.51 -5.42
CA LEU A 236 9.53 1.33 -5.37
C LEU A 236 8.53 1.41 -4.23
N CYS A 237 8.81 2.10 -3.12
CA CYS A 237 7.94 2.14 -1.93
C CYS A 237 7.82 0.75 -1.26
N ILE A 238 7.20 0.67 -0.07
CA ILE A 238 7.03 -0.61 0.65
C ILE A 238 5.96 -1.49 0.00
N GLY A 239 4.98 -0.90 -0.69
CA GLY A 239 3.80 -1.59 -1.24
C GLY A 239 3.08 -0.77 -2.32
N CYS A 240 2.18 -1.41 -3.08
CA CYS A 240 1.49 -0.76 -4.21
C CYS A 240 0.57 0.40 -3.81
N VAL A 241 -0.09 0.29 -2.66
CA VAL A 241 -0.96 1.35 -2.16
C VAL A 241 -0.12 2.59 -1.83
N GLU A 242 0.95 2.41 -1.05
CA GLU A 242 1.87 3.49 -0.69
C GLU A 242 2.57 4.07 -1.93
N LYS A 243 3.02 3.22 -2.85
CA LYS A 243 3.63 3.62 -4.12
C LYS A 243 2.81 4.65 -4.89
N VAL A 244 1.50 4.42 -4.99
CA VAL A 244 0.58 5.31 -5.72
C VAL A 244 0.25 6.55 -4.89
N LEU A 245 0.16 6.44 -3.56
CA LEU A 245 -0.05 7.58 -2.67
C LEU A 245 1.13 8.56 -2.69
N CYS A 246 2.37 8.06 -2.58
CA CYS A 246 3.59 8.86 -2.65
C CYS A 246 3.75 9.51 -4.02
N LEU A 247 3.40 8.80 -5.11
CA LEU A 247 3.34 9.39 -6.45
C LEU A 247 2.42 10.62 -6.50
N ILE A 248 1.21 10.53 -5.94
CA ILE A 248 0.29 11.67 -5.91
C ILE A 248 0.80 12.77 -4.97
N ALA A 249 1.32 12.41 -3.80
CA ALA A 249 1.85 13.39 -2.84
C ALA A 249 2.99 14.23 -3.46
N CYS A 250 3.93 13.57 -4.14
CA CYS A 250 5.03 14.22 -4.87
C CYS A 250 4.53 15.09 -6.04
N TRP A 251 3.49 14.65 -6.76
CA TRP A 251 2.87 15.47 -7.81
C TRP A 251 2.13 16.70 -7.25
N VAL A 252 1.44 16.55 -6.11
CA VAL A 252 0.73 17.66 -5.43
C VAL A 252 1.71 18.66 -4.82
N GLU A 253 2.88 18.20 -4.37
CA GLU A 253 3.95 19.10 -3.93
C GLU A 253 4.57 19.88 -5.11
N ASP A 254 5.03 19.17 -6.14
CA ASP A 254 5.55 19.77 -7.37
C ASP A 254 5.38 18.81 -8.56
N PRO A 255 4.50 19.13 -9.53
CA PRO A 255 4.23 18.29 -10.69
C PRO A 255 5.40 18.23 -11.69
N ASN A 256 6.44 19.06 -11.52
CA ASN A 256 7.65 19.05 -12.36
C ASN A 256 8.85 18.38 -11.68
N SER A 257 8.69 17.92 -10.44
CA SER A 257 9.76 17.35 -9.63
C SER A 257 10.39 16.10 -10.25
N GLU A 258 11.67 15.89 -9.94
CA GLU A 258 12.37 14.66 -10.32
C GLU A 258 11.77 13.44 -9.61
N ALA A 259 11.36 13.60 -8.34
CA ALA A 259 10.70 12.55 -7.57
C ALA A 259 9.45 12.03 -8.30
N TYR A 260 8.58 12.93 -8.74
CA TYR A 260 7.40 12.58 -9.53
C TYR A 260 7.72 11.78 -10.80
N LYS A 261 8.72 12.23 -11.58
CA LYS A 261 9.13 11.54 -12.81
C LYS A 261 9.66 10.14 -12.54
N ARG A 262 10.44 9.97 -11.47
CA ARG A 262 10.94 8.67 -11.03
C ARG A 262 9.82 7.76 -10.53
N HIS A 263 8.79 8.30 -9.88
CA HIS A 263 7.61 7.50 -9.54
C HIS A 263 6.94 6.92 -10.76
N LEU A 264 6.70 7.74 -11.80
CA LEU A 264 6.10 7.29 -13.05
C LEU A 264 6.93 6.19 -13.72
N ALA A 265 8.25 6.35 -13.76
CA ALA A 265 9.16 5.38 -14.36
C ALA A 265 9.13 4.00 -13.67
N ARG A 266 8.75 3.96 -12.39
CA ARG A 266 8.67 2.73 -11.58
C ARG A 266 7.28 2.10 -11.49
N LEU A 267 6.28 2.65 -12.19
CA LEU A 267 4.94 2.02 -12.24
C LEU A 267 4.95 0.65 -12.96
N PRO A 268 5.70 0.44 -14.06
CA PRO A 268 5.73 -0.84 -14.74
C PRO A 268 6.25 -2.00 -13.88
N ASP A 269 7.10 -1.73 -12.88
CA ASP A 269 7.59 -2.74 -11.91
C ASP A 269 6.44 -3.44 -11.16
N TYR A 270 5.25 -2.83 -11.16
CA TYR A 270 4.04 -3.32 -10.49
C TYR A 270 3.06 -4.02 -11.43
N TYR A 271 3.27 -3.98 -12.75
CA TYR A 271 2.32 -4.56 -13.70
C TYR A 271 2.55 -6.06 -13.87
N TRP A 272 1.46 -6.83 -13.87
CA TRP A 272 1.48 -8.27 -14.16
C TRP A 272 0.41 -8.64 -15.14
N ILE A 273 0.83 -9.17 -16.28
CA ILE A 273 -0.05 -9.75 -17.28
C ILE A 273 -0.16 -11.24 -16.99
N ALA A 274 -1.39 -11.71 -16.79
CA ALA A 274 -1.74 -13.12 -16.68
C ALA A 274 -2.89 -13.45 -17.64
N GLU A 275 -3.33 -14.70 -17.65
CA GLU A 275 -4.42 -15.21 -18.49
C GLU A 275 -5.76 -14.47 -18.29
N ASP A 276 -5.92 -13.89 -17.11
CA ASP A 276 -7.09 -13.13 -16.69
C ASP A 276 -6.96 -11.62 -16.94
N GLY A 277 -5.81 -11.11 -17.40
CA GLY A 277 -5.59 -9.71 -17.76
C GLY A 277 -4.44 -9.03 -17.00
N LEU A 278 -4.40 -7.70 -17.03
CA LEU A 278 -3.38 -6.89 -16.35
C LEU A 278 -3.84 -6.53 -14.95
N LYS A 279 -3.09 -6.99 -13.94
CA LYS A 279 -3.26 -6.61 -12.53
C LYS A 279 -2.04 -5.85 -11.99
N MET A 280 -2.25 -5.10 -10.92
CA MET A 280 -1.18 -4.44 -10.18
C MET A 280 -0.76 -5.34 -9.01
N GLN A 281 0.49 -5.80 -9.01
CA GLN A 281 1.08 -6.53 -7.88
C GLN A 281 1.43 -5.59 -6.74
N THR A 282 1.84 -6.14 -5.59
CA THR A 282 2.39 -5.33 -4.49
C THR A 282 3.87 -4.97 -4.69
N PHE A 283 4.76 -5.90 -5.00
CA PHE A 283 6.18 -5.62 -5.35
C PHE A 283 6.86 -6.85 -5.96
N GLY A 284 6.08 -7.89 -6.30
CA GLY A 284 6.57 -9.22 -6.65
C GLY A 284 7.00 -10.06 -5.43
N CYS A 285 7.33 -11.32 -5.67
CA CYS A 285 7.76 -12.32 -4.69
C CYS A 285 9.06 -13.03 -5.13
N GLN A 286 9.89 -12.35 -5.94
CA GLN A 286 11.00 -12.97 -6.67
C GLN A 286 12.02 -13.64 -5.76
N MET A 287 12.44 -12.95 -4.68
CA MET A 287 13.41 -13.48 -3.74
C MET A 287 12.82 -14.59 -2.87
N TRP A 288 11.58 -14.41 -2.41
CA TRP A 288 10.83 -15.40 -1.65
C TRP A 288 10.68 -16.73 -2.40
N ASP A 289 10.15 -16.67 -3.63
CA ASP A 289 9.92 -17.85 -4.46
C ASP A 289 11.24 -18.53 -4.87
N ALA A 290 12.26 -17.73 -5.21
CA ALA A 290 13.58 -18.27 -5.53
C ALA A 290 14.18 -19.03 -4.34
N ALA A 291 14.08 -18.48 -3.12
CA ALA A 291 14.62 -19.13 -1.93
C ALA A 291 13.96 -20.50 -1.68
N PHE A 292 12.64 -20.59 -1.81
CA PHE A 292 11.96 -21.88 -1.63
C PHE A 292 12.19 -22.87 -2.77
N ALA A 293 12.19 -22.41 -4.03
CA ALA A 293 12.47 -23.27 -5.18
C ALA A 293 13.87 -23.90 -5.10
N ILE A 294 14.87 -23.11 -4.68
CA ILE A 294 16.24 -23.59 -4.45
C ILE A 294 16.25 -24.70 -3.41
N GLN A 295 15.61 -24.48 -2.26
CA GLN A 295 15.56 -25.48 -1.19
C GLN A 295 14.83 -26.75 -1.61
N ALA A 296 13.75 -26.63 -2.37
CA ALA A 296 13.03 -27.78 -2.90
C ALA A 296 13.92 -28.63 -3.81
N ILE A 297 14.62 -28.03 -4.78
CA ILE A 297 15.54 -28.75 -5.68
C ILE A 297 16.68 -29.41 -4.89
N MET A 298 17.25 -28.70 -3.92
CA MET A 298 18.34 -29.23 -3.09
C MET A 298 17.88 -30.38 -2.19
N SER A 299 16.63 -30.37 -1.73
CA SER A 299 16.06 -31.39 -0.85
C SER A 299 15.54 -32.61 -1.60
N SER A 300 15.44 -32.54 -2.94
CA SER A 300 14.92 -33.64 -3.77
C SER A 300 16.00 -34.51 -4.39
N ASP A 301 17.27 -34.37 -3.99
CA ASP A 301 18.44 -35.06 -4.57
C ASP A 301 18.63 -34.84 -6.08
N LEU A 302 18.08 -33.73 -6.63
CA LEU A 302 18.18 -33.40 -8.06
C LEU A 302 19.26 -32.34 -8.36
N SER A 303 20.11 -32.02 -7.38
CA SER A 303 21.06 -30.90 -7.50
C SER A 303 22.04 -31.03 -8.68
N GLU A 304 22.50 -32.23 -9.00
CA GLU A 304 23.40 -32.46 -10.13
C GLU A 304 22.71 -32.25 -11.49
N GLU A 305 21.45 -32.68 -11.61
CA GLU A 305 20.63 -32.51 -12.82
C GLU A 305 20.31 -31.03 -13.07
N TYR A 306 20.09 -30.26 -12.00
CA TYR A 306 19.72 -28.85 -12.06
C TYR A 306 20.91 -27.89 -11.87
N GLY A 307 22.16 -28.36 -12.00
CA GLY A 307 23.37 -27.57 -11.79
C GLY A 307 23.38 -26.18 -12.45
N PRO A 308 23.10 -26.05 -13.76
CA PRO A 308 23.03 -24.76 -14.44
C PRO A 308 21.95 -23.82 -13.88
N THR A 309 20.80 -24.36 -13.48
CA THR A 309 19.70 -23.61 -12.86
C THR A 309 20.09 -23.12 -11.47
N LEU A 310 20.66 -24.01 -10.65
CA LEU A 310 21.15 -23.70 -9.32
C LEU A 310 22.27 -22.66 -9.33
N ARG A 311 23.17 -22.70 -10.32
CA ARG A 311 24.19 -21.66 -10.52
C ARG A 311 23.56 -20.28 -10.76
N LYS A 312 22.58 -20.19 -11.66
CA LYS A 312 21.86 -18.93 -11.91
C LYS A 312 21.12 -18.45 -10.66
N ALA A 313 20.49 -19.36 -9.93
CA ALA A 313 19.79 -19.05 -8.70
C ALA A 313 20.75 -18.54 -7.60
N HIS A 314 21.96 -19.11 -7.52
CA HIS A 314 23.01 -18.62 -6.63
C HIS A 314 23.48 -17.22 -7.03
N ASP A 315 23.68 -16.96 -8.32
CA ASP A 315 24.04 -15.62 -8.81
C ASP A 315 22.93 -14.59 -8.51
N PHE A 316 21.67 -14.98 -8.67
CA PHE A 316 20.52 -14.17 -8.27
C PHE A 316 20.53 -13.87 -6.77
N LEU A 317 20.67 -14.88 -5.90
CA LEU A 317 20.76 -14.66 -4.44
C LEU A 317 21.88 -13.68 -4.06
N LYS A 318 23.06 -13.83 -4.69
CA LYS A 318 24.21 -12.94 -4.46
C LYS A 318 23.91 -11.52 -4.90
N ALA A 319 23.20 -11.33 -6.01
CA ALA A 319 22.80 -10.01 -6.50
C ALA A 319 21.66 -9.39 -5.65
N SER A 320 20.77 -10.22 -5.13
CA SER A 320 19.56 -9.77 -4.41
C SER A 320 19.81 -9.32 -2.96
N GLN A 321 20.96 -9.68 -2.35
CA GLN A 321 21.25 -9.25 -0.99
C GLN A 321 21.45 -7.73 -0.91
N VAL A 322 20.78 -7.07 0.03
CA VAL A 322 20.92 -5.63 0.29
C VAL A 322 22.34 -5.33 0.79
N ARG A 323 23.00 -4.34 0.20
CA ARG A 323 24.44 -4.04 0.44
C ARG A 323 24.69 -2.88 1.38
N GLU A 324 23.70 -2.04 1.61
CA GLU A 324 23.80 -0.79 2.36
C GLU A 324 22.58 -0.66 3.28
N ASN A 325 22.78 0.01 4.43
CA ASN A 325 21.65 0.43 5.26
C ASN A 325 20.94 1.61 4.59
N PRO A 326 19.71 1.95 5.02
CA PRO A 326 19.05 3.15 4.55
C PRO A 326 19.90 4.39 4.86
N SER A 327 19.76 5.42 4.03
CA SER A 327 20.61 6.60 4.03
C SER A 327 20.49 7.41 5.34
N GLY A 328 21.58 8.10 5.69
CA GLY A 328 21.61 9.04 6.82
C GLY A 328 21.28 8.41 8.17
N ASN A 329 20.59 9.18 9.02
CA ASN A 329 20.11 8.69 10.32
C ASN A 329 18.75 8.00 10.14
N PHE A 330 18.78 6.79 9.60
CA PHE A 330 17.58 6.01 9.28
C PHE A 330 16.70 5.69 10.49
N SER A 331 17.27 5.63 11.70
CA SER A 331 16.50 5.46 12.93
C SER A 331 15.61 6.68 13.24
N ALA A 332 16.05 7.89 12.90
CA ALA A 332 15.22 9.09 13.02
C ALA A 332 14.06 9.11 12.00
N MET A 333 14.19 8.33 10.93
CA MET A 333 13.16 8.09 9.91
C MET A 333 12.40 6.78 10.14
N TYR A 334 12.54 6.20 11.34
CA TYR A 334 11.85 5.00 11.82
C TYR A 334 12.22 3.68 11.13
N ARG A 335 13.14 3.70 10.17
CA ARG A 335 13.68 2.49 9.52
C ARG A 335 14.58 1.70 10.47
N HIS A 336 14.78 0.43 10.12
CA HIS A 336 15.68 -0.50 10.78
C HIS A 336 16.87 -0.86 9.89
N ILE A 337 17.85 -1.61 10.41
CA ILE A 337 19.01 -2.02 9.62
C ILE A 337 18.59 -2.97 8.48
N SER A 338 19.19 -2.80 7.30
CA SER A 338 18.89 -3.63 6.12
C SER A 338 20.14 -4.18 5.44
N LYS A 339 21.34 -3.68 5.76
CA LYS A 339 22.58 -4.21 5.18
C LYS A 339 22.75 -5.69 5.52
N GLY A 340 22.81 -6.53 4.48
CA GLY A 340 22.92 -7.98 4.62
C GLY A 340 21.61 -8.73 4.48
N SER A 341 20.47 -8.03 4.45
CA SER A 341 19.16 -8.66 4.34
C SER A 341 18.89 -9.19 2.92
N TRP A 342 17.89 -10.06 2.84
CA TRP A 342 17.14 -10.30 1.60
C TRP A 342 15.73 -9.77 1.79
N THR A 343 15.21 -9.05 0.80
CA THR A 343 13.83 -8.54 0.80
C THR A 343 12.89 -9.63 0.31
N PHE A 344 11.57 -9.38 0.35
CA PHE A 344 10.59 -10.30 -0.23
C PHE A 344 10.66 -10.36 -1.77
N SER A 345 10.96 -9.23 -2.41
CA SER A 345 10.99 -9.08 -3.87
C SER A 345 12.41 -9.01 -4.43
N THR A 346 12.97 -7.81 -4.53
CA THR A 346 14.26 -7.52 -5.18
C THR A 346 15.13 -6.62 -4.31
N GLN A 347 16.43 -6.58 -4.60
CA GLN A 347 17.38 -5.72 -3.87
C GLN A 347 16.96 -4.24 -3.84
N ASP A 348 16.41 -3.74 -4.95
CA ASP A 348 16.00 -2.33 -5.10
C ASP A 348 14.90 -1.93 -4.11
N HIS A 349 14.06 -2.89 -3.66
CA HIS A 349 13.01 -2.64 -2.68
C HIS A 349 13.58 -2.16 -1.34
N GLY A 350 14.76 -2.68 -0.96
CA GLY A 350 15.53 -2.21 0.21
C GLY A 350 14.89 -2.42 1.58
N TRP A 351 13.68 -2.98 1.66
CA TRP A 351 12.99 -3.31 2.90
C TRP A 351 13.38 -4.71 3.38
N GLN A 352 14.15 -4.77 4.46
CA GLN A 352 14.50 -6.04 5.09
C GLN A 352 13.25 -6.76 5.62
N VAL A 353 13.25 -8.09 5.51
CA VAL A 353 12.25 -8.95 6.12
C VAL A 353 12.97 -10.12 6.80
N SER A 354 12.57 -10.46 8.02
CA SER A 354 13.25 -11.45 8.87
C SER A 354 13.31 -12.83 8.23
N ASP A 355 12.16 -13.35 7.82
CA ASP A 355 12.00 -14.65 7.19
C ASP A 355 12.69 -14.72 5.82
N CYS A 356 12.55 -13.71 4.98
CA CYS A 356 13.22 -13.62 3.69
C CYS A 356 14.75 -13.62 3.86
N THR A 357 15.23 -12.92 4.89
CA THR A 357 16.66 -12.90 5.23
C THR A 357 17.13 -14.25 5.75
N ALA A 358 16.33 -14.93 6.58
CA ALA A 358 16.64 -16.26 7.09
C ALA A 358 16.71 -17.29 5.95
N GLU A 359 15.73 -17.30 5.04
CA GLU A 359 15.69 -18.22 3.90
C GLU A 359 16.81 -17.91 2.89
N GLY A 360 17.07 -16.63 2.61
CA GLY A 360 18.20 -16.20 1.77
C GLY A 360 19.56 -16.61 2.37
N LEU A 361 19.73 -16.49 3.69
CA LEU A 361 20.92 -16.93 4.41
C LEU A 361 21.07 -18.45 4.35
N LYS A 362 19.99 -19.20 4.59
CA LYS A 362 19.97 -20.66 4.54
C LYS A 362 20.38 -21.17 3.16
N CYS A 363 19.77 -20.67 2.09
CA CYS A 363 20.16 -21.00 0.71
C CYS A 363 21.63 -20.70 0.44
N SER A 364 22.11 -19.53 0.87
CA SER A 364 23.50 -19.13 0.73
C SER A 364 24.47 -20.07 1.44
N LEU A 365 24.11 -20.57 2.62
CA LEU A 365 24.88 -21.55 3.37
C LEU A 365 24.89 -22.92 2.67
N LEU A 366 23.74 -23.36 2.13
CA LEU A 366 23.65 -24.61 1.36
C LEU A 366 24.54 -24.54 0.11
N PHE A 367 24.45 -23.46 -0.67
CA PHE A 367 25.33 -23.24 -1.82
C PHE A 367 26.81 -23.25 -1.44
N SER A 368 27.18 -22.75 -0.25
CA SER A 368 28.57 -22.74 0.20
C SER A 368 29.17 -24.12 0.46
N GLN A 369 28.33 -25.15 0.60
CA GLN A 369 28.72 -26.55 0.81
C GLN A 369 28.77 -27.35 -0.50
N MET A 370 28.29 -26.77 -1.60
CA MET A 370 28.25 -27.43 -2.91
C MET A 370 29.55 -27.25 -3.69
N PRO A 371 29.84 -28.14 -4.66
CA PRO A 371 31.00 -28.00 -5.52
C PRO A 371 30.99 -26.71 -6.34
N THR A 372 32.08 -25.94 -6.29
CA THR A 372 32.24 -24.66 -7.03
C THR A 372 32.06 -24.83 -8.55
N ASN A 373 32.48 -25.97 -9.10
CA ASN A 373 32.28 -26.29 -10.52
C ASN A 373 30.81 -26.52 -10.89
N LEU A 374 29.92 -26.77 -9.91
CA LEU A 374 28.49 -26.90 -10.13
C LEU A 374 27.78 -25.54 -10.01
N VAL A 375 27.96 -24.83 -8.88
CA VAL A 375 27.15 -23.65 -8.53
C VAL A 375 27.92 -22.31 -8.47
N GLY A 376 29.21 -22.32 -8.77
CA GLY A 376 30.08 -21.14 -8.74
C GLY A 376 30.59 -20.78 -7.35
N GLU A 377 31.28 -19.64 -7.26
CA GLU A 377 31.90 -19.17 -6.01
C GLU A 377 30.85 -18.78 -4.97
N LYS A 378 31.12 -19.17 -3.72
CA LYS A 378 30.31 -18.82 -2.54
C LYS A 378 30.40 -17.33 -2.23
N LEU A 379 29.43 -16.86 -1.44
CA LEU A 379 29.47 -15.51 -0.86
C LEU A 379 30.72 -15.28 0.00
N GLU A 380 31.19 -14.04 0.01
CA GLU A 380 32.23 -13.59 0.93
C GLU A 380 31.77 -13.72 2.39
N THR A 381 32.64 -14.18 3.29
CA THR A 381 32.31 -14.46 4.69
C THR A 381 31.62 -13.28 5.40
N GLY A 382 32.08 -12.04 5.16
CA GLY A 382 31.49 -10.85 5.77
C GLY A 382 30.01 -10.66 5.43
N ARG A 383 29.56 -11.13 4.26
CA ARG A 383 28.17 -11.03 3.81
C ARG A 383 27.23 -11.96 4.58
N PHE A 384 27.74 -13.08 5.08
CA PHE A 384 26.99 -13.95 5.99
C PHE A 384 26.81 -13.27 7.36
N TYR A 385 27.87 -12.61 7.86
CA TYR A 385 27.78 -11.87 9.13
C TYR A 385 26.82 -10.70 9.05
N ASP A 386 26.80 -9.96 7.94
CA ASP A 386 25.82 -8.89 7.72
C ASP A 386 24.38 -9.44 7.81
N ALA A 387 24.07 -10.59 7.20
CA ALA A 387 22.75 -11.22 7.29
C ALA A 387 22.39 -11.68 8.71
N VAL A 388 23.34 -12.31 9.42
CA VAL A 388 23.16 -12.71 10.82
C VAL A 388 22.89 -11.50 11.71
N ASN A 389 23.58 -10.37 11.47
CA ASN A 389 23.35 -9.13 12.22
C ASN A 389 21.91 -8.62 12.05
N VAL A 390 21.35 -8.67 10.84
CA VAL A 390 19.94 -8.31 10.61
C VAL A 390 19.01 -9.21 11.41
N ILE A 391 19.15 -10.54 11.29
CA ILE A 391 18.29 -11.50 12.00
C ILE A 391 18.36 -11.25 13.52
N LEU A 392 19.56 -11.21 14.10
CA LEU A 392 19.72 -11.00 15.55
C LEU A 392 19.18 -9.65 16.03
N SER A 393 19.19 -8.62 15.18
CA SER A 393 18.64 -7.31 15.53
C SER A 393 17.11 -7.27 15.59
N LEU A 394 16.43 -8.27 15.03
CA LEU A 394 14.98 -8.40 15.02
C LEU A 394 14.47 -9.33 16.12
N GLN A 395 15.34 -10.06 16.83
CA GLN A 395 14.91 -10.97 17.88
C GLN A 395 14.27 -10.21 19.04
N SER A 396 13.08 -10.65 19.42
CA SER A 396 12.34 -10.10 20.55
C SER A 396 12.67 -10.78 21.87
N ASN A 397 12.28 -10.13 22.98
CA ASN A 397 12.60 -10.59 24.34
C ASN A 397 12.02 -11.98 24.70
N ASN A 398 10.92 -12.37 24.05
CA ASN A 398 10.30 -13.70 24.18
C ASN A 398 10.96 -14.75 23.26
N GLY A 399 11.94 -14.37 22.44
CA GLY A 399 12.61 -15.22 21.45
C GLY A 399 11.96 -15.25 20.05
N GLY A 400 10.81 -14.60 19.85
CA GLY A 400 10.12 -14.46 18.57
C GLY A 400 10.81 -13.51 17.60
N PHE A 401 10.33 -13.48 16.36
CA PHE A 401 10.86 -12.62 15.30
C PHE A 401 9.71 -11.98 14.51
N PRO A 402 9.58 -10.66 14.51
CA PRO A 402 8.63 -9.95 13.67
C PRO A 402 9.10 -9.93 12.21
N ALA A 403 8.21 -9.52 11.29
CA ALA A 403 8.51 -9.51 9.86
C ALA A 403 9.50 -8.42 9.48
N TRP A 404 9.19 -7.14 9.73
CA TRP A 404 10.00 -6.02 9.20
C TRP A 404 10.89 -5.33 10.25
N GLU A 405 10.35 -5.10 11.44
CA GLU A 405 10.97 -4.25 12.47
C GLU A 405 10.70 -4.78 13.87
N PRO A 406 11.47 -4.41 14.90
CA PRO A 406 11.14 -4.80 16.27
C PRO A 406 9.77 -4.26 16.70
N GLN A 407 9.01 -5.04 17.49
CA GLN A 407 7.75 -4.56 18.06
C GLN A 407 8.00 -3.37 19.01
N ARG A 408 7.48 -2.20 18.64
CA ARG A 408 7.64 -0.93 19.38
C ARG A 408 6.35 -0.41 20.00
N ALA A 409 5.21 -1.03 19.70
CA ALA A 409 3.89 -0.65 20.16
C ALA A 409 3.18 -1.80 20.90
N TYR A 410 2.19 -1.43 21.72
CA TYR A 410 1.45 -2.37 22.58
C TYR A 410 0.09 -2.75 21.96
N GLY A 411 -0.39 -3.95 22.26
CA GLY A 411 -1.61 -4.52 21.68
C GLY A 411 -2.88 -3.69 21.84
N TRP A 412 -2.99 -2.86 22.88
CA TRP A 412 -4.16 -1.98 23.05
C TRP A 412 -4.29 -0.94 21.94
N LEU A 413 -3.21 -0.63 21.22
CA LEU A 413 -3.24 0.33 20.12
C LEU A 413 -4.21 -0.10 19.02
N GLU A 414 -4.39 -1.41 18.80
CA GLU A 414 -5.32 -1.96 17.80
C GLU A 414 -6.78 -1.55 18.03
N GLN A 415 -7.15 -1.13 19.24
CA GLN A 415 -8.47 -0.53 19.49
C GLN A 415 -8.72 0.75 18.68
N PHE A 416 -7.67 1.34 18.11
CA PHE A 416 -7.72 2.53 17.27
C PHE A 416 -7.46 2.23 15.80
N ASN A 417 -7.44 0.95 15.39
CA ASN A 417 -7.26 0.54 14.00
C ASN A 417 -8.31 1.22 13.09
N PRO A 418 -7.91 2.18 12.23
CA PRO A 418 -8.84 2.93 11.40
C PRO A 418 -9.31 2.16 10.16
N THR A 419 -8.82 0.95 9.91
CA THR A 419 -9.22 0.14 8.76
C THR A 419 -10.36 -0.81 9.14
N GLU A 420 -11.48 -0.69 8.44
CA GLU A 420 -12.68 -1.47 8.74
C GLU A 420 -12.64 -2.91 8.20
N PHE A 421 -11.70 -3.21 7.29
CA PHE A 421 -11.61 -4.48 6.57
C PHE A 421 -10.27 -5.22 6.76
N PHE A 422 -9.35 -4.67 7.57
CA PHE A 422 -8.12 -5.34 7.97
C PHE A 422 -8.01 -5.37 9.51
N GLU A 423 -7.64 -6.52 10.06
CA GLU A 423 -7.29 -6.69 11.47
C GLU A 423 -5.78 -6.55 11.66
N ASP A 424 -5.35 -6.17 12.87
CA ASP A 424 -3.95 -6.19 13.30
C ASP A 424 -2.98 -5.38 12.43
N THR A 425 -3.38 -4.16 12.09
CA THR A 425 -2.62 -3.29 11.18
C THR A 425 -1.77 -2.24 11.88
N LEU A 426 -1.92 -2.02 13.19
CA LEU A 426 -1.23 -0.91 13.87
C LEU A 426 0.09 -1.30 14.51
N ILE A 427 0.26 -2.56 14.89
CA ILE A 427 1.45 -3.05 15.57
C ILE A 427 2.14 -4.14 14.78
N GLU A 428 3.47 -4.17 14.87
CA GLU A 428 4.23 -5.33 14.46
C GLU A 428 3.99 -6.49 15.45
N ARG A 429 3.83 -7.71 14.91
CA ARG A 429 3.58 -8.94 15.66
C ARG A 429 4.65 -9.98 15.31
N GLU A 430 4.76 -10.99 16.17
CA GLU A 430 5.75 -12.08 16.11
C GLU A 430 5.10 -13.45 16.00
#